data_AF-A0A9C7S9S4-F1
#
_entry.id   AF-A0A9C7S9S4-F1
#
_cell.length_a   1.000
_cell.length_b   1.000
_cell.length_c   1.000
_cell.angle_alpha   90.00
_cell.angle_beta   90.00
_cell.angle_gamma   90.00
#
_symmetry.space_group_name_H-M   'P 1'
#
loop_
_entity.id
_entity.type
_entity.pdbx_description
1 polymer ?
#
loop_
_entity_poly.entity_id
_entity_poly.type
_entity_poly.pdbx_seq_one_letter_code
_entity_poly.pdbx_strand_id
1 'polypeptide(L)' 'DEQQQRKQVFEGFTVDAKLMENALPDAIFLHCLPAYRGYEVTEEVLEGQQSAVWDEAENRLHAQKALIEFLLDAK' A
#
# COMPACT_ATOMS: atom_id res chain seq x y z
N ASP A 1 -19.36 17.72 -6.71
CA ASP A 1 -18.66 16.45 -7.01
C ASP A 1 -17.57 16.18 -5.98
N GLU A 2 -17.88 15.34 -4.99
CA GLU A 2 -17.02 15.03 -3.84
C GLU A 2 -15.61 14.57 -4.23
N GLN A 3 -15.51 13.77 -5.30
CA GLN A 3 -14.23 13.24 -5.78
C GLN A 3 -13.24 14.34 -6.17
N GLN A 4 -13.72 15.43 -6.77
CA GLN A 4 -12.88 16.51 -7.27
C GLN A 4 -12.36 17.40 -6.12
N GLN A 5 -13.19 17.60 -5.09
CA GLN A 5 -12.78 18.25 -3.85
C GLN A 5 -11.72 17.42 -3.11
N ARG A 6 -11.90 16.10 -3.02
CA ARG A 6 -10.90 15.22 -2.40
C ARG A 6 -9.56 15.26 -3.14
N LYS A 7 -9.57 15.22 -4.49
CA LYS A 7 -8.34 15.35 -5.28
C LYS A 7 -7.56 16.64 -4.97
N GLN A 8 -8.26 17.76 -4.84
CA GLN A 8 -7.61 19.04 -4.49
C GLN A 8 -7.02 19.03 -3.09
N VAL A 9 -7.72 18.44 -2.11
CA VAL A 9 -7.22 18.34 -0.73
C VAL A 9 -5.98 17.45 -0.62
N PHE A 10 -5.90 16.40 -1.45
CA PHE A 10 -4.77 15.46 -1.46
C PHE A 10 -3.69 15.80 -2.50
N GLU A 11 -3.77 16.97 -3.14
CA GLU A 11 -2.73 17.42 -4.06
C GLU A 11 -1.39 17.54 -3.32
N GLY A 12 -0.33 16.96 -3.89
CA GLY A 12 1.01 16.92 -3.27
C GLY A 12 1.24 15.78 -2.27
N PHE A 13 0.26 14.91 -2.05
CA PHE A 13 0.40 13.71 -1.19
C PHE A 13 0.61 12.40 -1.96
N THR A 14 0.79 12.48 -3.28
CA THR A 14 1.11 11.30 -4.10
C THR A 14 2.46 10.72 -3.69
N VAL A 15 2.50 9.42 -3.45
CA VAL A 15 3.76 8.70 -3.27
C VAL A 15 4.39 8.47 -4.65
N ASP A 16 5.40 9.28 -4.96
CA ASP A 16 6.19 9.20 -6.18
C ASP A 16 7.65 8.80 -5.89
N ALA A 17 8.43 8.55 -6.94
CA ALA A 17 9.83 8.14 -6.81
C ALA A 17 10.67 9.18 -6.03
N LYS A 18 10.40 10.47 -6.26
CA LYS A 18 11.08 11.57 -5.58
C LYS A 18 10.77 11.59 -4.08
N LEU A 19 9.55 11.27 -3.67
CA LEU A 19 9.21 11.12 -2.26
C LEU A 19 9.95 9.92 -1.66
N MET A 20 9.96 8.79 -2.37
CA MET A 20 10.64 7.56 -1.95
C MET A 20 12.16 7.73 -1.77
N GLU A 21 12.80 8.63 -2.54
CA GLU A 21 14.23 8.96 -2.37
C GLU A 21 14.58 9.53 -0.98
N ASN A 22 13.60 10.07 -0.25
CA ASN A 22 13.82 10.57 1.11
C ASN A 22 13.74 9.47 2.18
N ALA A 23 13.30 8.27 1.82
CA ALA A 23 13.23 7.13 2.71
C ALA A 23 14.60 6.44 2.84
N LEU A 24 14.67 5.44 3.73
CA LEU A 24 15.86 4.59 3.82
C LEU A 24 16.07 3.81 2.51
N PRO A 25 17.33 3.47 2.14
CA PRO A 25 17.62 2.73 0.91
C PRO A 25 16.93 1.36 0.79
N ASP A 26 16.57 0.76 1.93
CA ASP A 26 15.88 -0.54 2.04
C ASP A 26 14.40 -0.40 2.40
N ALA A 27 13.85 0.83 2.36
CA ALA A 27 12.42 1.04 2.57
C ALA A 27 11.61 0.30 1.50
N ILE A 28 10.51 -0.30 1.93
CA ILE A 28 9.51 -0.91 1.04
C ILE A 28 8.25 -0.05 1.00
N PHE A 29 7.59 -0.06 -0.16
CA PHE A 29 6.29 0.54 -0.36
C PHE A 29 5.18 -0.50 -0.13
N LEU A 30 4.19 -0.14 0.67
CA LEU A 30 3.01 -0.94 0.99
C LEU A 30 1.74 -0.16 0.62
N HIS A 31 0.71 -0.88 0.19
CA HIS A 31 -0.60 -0.33 -0.15
C HIS A 31 -1.67 -1.44 -0.11
N CYS A 32 -2.68 -1.26 0.73
CA CYS A 32 -3.64 -2.31 1.07
C CYS A 32 -4.66 -2.71 -0.03
N LEU A 33 -4.50 -2.23 -1.27
CA LEU A 33 -5.32 -2.41 -2.47
C LEU A 33 -6.86 -2.22 -2.34
N PRO A 34 -7.58 -1.84 -3.42
CA PRO A 34 -7.07 -1.43 -4.72
C PRO A 34 -6.34 -0.08 -4.66
N ALA A 35 -5.40 0.13 -5.58
CA ALA A 35 -4.67 1.40 -5.74
C ALA A 35 -5.10 2.11 -7.05
N TYR A 36 -5.25 3.42 -7.00
CA TYR A 36 -5.49 4.31 -8.11
C TYR A 36 -4.18 4.98 -8.56
N ARG A 37 -3.60 4.43 -9.63
CA ARG A 37 -2.39 4.97 -10.26
C ARG A 37 -2.60 6.43 -10.66
N GLY A 38 -1.63 7.27 -10.34
CA GLY A 38 -1.64 8.71 -10.62
C GLY A 38 -2.44 9.56 -9.62
N TYR A 39 -2.97 8.96 -8.55
CA TYR A 39 -3.59 9.67 -7.43
C TYR A 39 -2.75 9.52 -6.17
N GLU A 40 -3.00 8.51 -5.35
CA GLU A 40 -2.23 8.28 -4.11
C GLU A 40 -0.83 7.72 -4.36
N VAL A 41 -0.59 7.08 -5.51
CA VAL A 41 0.70 6.48 -5.86
C VAL A 41 0.95 6.56 -7.36
N THR A 42 2.20 6.77 -7.77
CA THR A 42 2.58 6.66 -9.19
C THR A 42 2.70 5.20 -9.63
N GLU A 43 2.53 4.94 -10.93
CA GLU A 43 2.72 3.59 -11.49
C GLU A 43 4.15 3.06 -11.25
N GLU A 44 5.15 3.95 -11.34
CA GLU A 44 6.55 3.61 -11.08
C GLU A 44 6.80 3.13 -9.65
N VAL A 45 6.18 3.76 -8.64
CA VAL A 45 6.32 3.29 -7.24
C VAL A 45 5.55 2.00 -7.02
N LEU A 46 4.33 1.90 -7.56
CA LEU A 46 3.47 0.73 -7.35
C LEU A 46 4.05 -0.55 -7.99
N GLU A 47 4.66 -0.44 -9.16
CA GLU A 47 5.28 -1.57 -9.89
C GLU A 47 6.81 -1.65 -9.68
N GLY A 48 7.39 -0.72 -8.92
CA GLY A 48 8.83 -0.57 -8.73
C GLY A 48 9.45 -1.63 -7.83
N GLN A 49 10.78 -1.69 -7.80
CA GLN A 49 11.52 -2.71 -7.03
C GLN A 49 11.30 -2.64 -5.52
N GLN A 50 10.97 -1.47 -4.99
CA GLN A 50 10.68 -1.29 -3.57
C GLN A 50 9.23 -1.66 -3.21
N SER A 51 8.39 -1.98 -4.20
CA SER A 51 6.99 -2.34 -3.97
C SER A 51 6.86 -3.76 -3.46
N ALA A 52 6.17 -3.92 -2.32
CA ALA A 52 5.81 -5.22 -1.75
C ALA A 52 4.28 -5.43 -1.70
N VAL A 53 3.52 -4.69 -2.53
CA VAL A 53 2.04 -4.69 -2.47
C VAL A 53 1.40 -6.04 -2.78
N TRP A 54 2.05 -6.87 -3.62
CA TRP A 54 1.55 -8.21 -3.95
C TRP A 54 1.80 -9.19 -2.80
N ASP A 55 2.98 -9.14 -2.19
CA ASP A 55 3.30 -9.93 -1.00
C ASP A 55 2.42 -9.50 0.19
N GLU A 56 2.16 -8.20 0.35
CA GLU A 56 1.22 -7.68 1.35
C GLU A 56 -0.19 -8.26 1.15
N ALA A 57 -0.68 -8.26 -0.10
CA ALA A 57 -1.99 -8.79 -0.44
C ALA A 57 -2.07 -10.30 -0.20
N GLU A 58 -1.04 -11.07 -0.58
CA GLU A 58 -0.96 -12.51 -0.31
C GLU A 58 -0.91 -12.81 1.19
N ASN A 59 -0.14 -12.04 1.96
CA ASN A 59 0.03 -12.22 3.40
C ASN A 59 -1.26 -12.07 4.21
N ARG A 60 -2.29 -11.42 3.65
CA ARG A 60 -3.64 -11.43 4.23
C ARG A 60 -4.18 -12.85 4.42
N LEU A 61 -3.97 -13.74 3.45
CA LEU A 61 -4.40 -15.15 3.55
C LEU A 61 -3.71 -15.84 4.72
N HIS A 62 -2.39 -15.72 4.82
CA HIS A 62 -1.60 -16.38 5.85
C HIS A 62 -1.94 -15.86 7.25
N ALA A 63 -2.01 -14.53 7.42
CA ALA A 63 -2.39 -13.90 8.67
C ALA A 63 -3.80 -14.33 9.12
N GLN A 64 -4.76 -14.38 8.19
CA GLN A 64 -6.13 -14.77 8.51
C GLN A 64 -6.24 -16.26 8.86
N LYS A 65 -5.50 -17.15 8.21
CA LYS A 65 -5.44 -18.58 8.58
C LYS A 65 -4.94 -18.76 10.03
N ALA A 66 -3.83 -18.12 10.36
CA ALA A 66 -3.26 -18.18 11.70
C ALA A 66 -4.19 -17.58 12.76
N LEU A 67 -4.87 -16.47 12.44
CA LEU A 67 -5.85 -15.87 13.33
C LEU A 67 -7.04 -16.80 13.61
N ILE A 68 -7.55 -17.48 12.58
CA ILE A 68 -8.66 -18.43 12.75
C ILE A 68 -8.23 -19.62 13.63
N GLU A 69 -7.04 -20.20 13.37
CA GLU A 69 -6.48 -21.27 14.21
C GLU A 69 -6.34 -20.81 15.67
N PHE A 70 -5.74 -19.64 15.90
CA PHE A 70 -5.56 -19.07 17.23
C PHE A 70 -6.90 -18.92 17.96
N LEU A 71 -7.93 -18.39 17.31
CA LEU A 71 -9.25 -18.18 17.92
C LEU A 71 -10.02 -19.49 18.18
N LEU A 72 -9.77 -20.55 17.42
CA LEU A 72 -10.39 -21.86 17.64
C LEU A 72 -9.68 -22.68 18.72
N ASP A 73 -8.35 -22.57 18.81
CA ASP A 73 -7.52 -23.30 19.78
C ASP A 73 -7.35 -22.58 21.12
N ALA A 74 -7.59 -21.26 21.18
CA ALA A 74 -7.67 -20.51 22.42
C ALA A 74 -8.93 -20.91 23.23
N LYS A 75 -8.82 -22.02 23.96
CA LYS A 75 -9.72 -22.34 25.08
C LYS A 75 -9.40 -21.51 26.32
#